data_AF-A0AAW0FHY3-F1
#
_entry.id   AF-A0AAW0FHY3-F1
#
_cell.length_a   1.000
_cell.length_b   1.000
_cell.length_c   1.000
_cell.angle_alpha   90.00
_cell.angle_beta   90.00
_cell.angle_gamma   90.00
#
_symmetry.space_group_name_H-M   'P 1'
#
loop_
_entity.id
_entity.type
_entity.pdbx_description
1 polymer ?
#
loop_
_entity_poly.entity_id
_entity_poly.type
_entity_poly.pdbx_seq_one_letter_code
_entity_poly.pdbx_strand_id
1 'polypeptide(L)'
;MSEYPDAVDLENISLKKECLHEDNCRVVLQLYKKFILVVIESEGTKNLMIIDQHACDERIKVENLYMTFLHQVYDTDLRVKLAQPFDLSVPGEEIEYLTAFRPNFNSFGIDFETHETDGRVHITHLPELLIGKIANDAKFLRASILQHVWDLALHRKSAKLTGSPADWFQKIKDLPSIIMEVINSKACRSAIMFGDLLEMKDMQNMVKSLHRCQLPFQCAHGRPTITPLVDLSKQN
;
A
#
# COMPACT_ATOMS: atom_id res chain seq x y z
N MET A 1 -38.62 -8.54 31.41
CA MET A 1 -37.19 -8.68 31.11
C MET A 1 -37.11 -9.03 29.63
N SER A 2 -36.69 -8.09 28.78
CA SER A 2 -36.62 -8.32 27.33
C SER A 2 -35.43 -9.24 27.04
N GLU A 3 -35.71 -10.41 26.50
CA GLU A 3 -34.70 -11.25 25.84
C GLU A 3 -34.18 -10.45 24.64
N TYR A 4 -32.93 -10.03 24.69
CA TYR A 4 -32.23 -9.62 23.49
C TYR A 4 -32.09 -10.86 22.62
N PRO A 5 -32.49 -10.83 21.33
CA PRO A 5 -32.26 -11.95 20.44
C PRO A 5 -30.77 -12.27 20.43
N ASP A 6 -30.45 -13.57 20.45
CA ASP A 6 -29.09 -14.10 20.39
C ASP A 6 -28.25 -13.28 19.41
N ALA A 7 -27.14 -12.73 19.89
CA ALA A 7 -26.23 -11.96 19.06
C ALA A 7 -25.90 -12.80 17.82
N VAL A 8 -26.27 -12.29 16.63
CA VAL A 8 -25.86 -12.90 15.38
C VAL A 8 -24.34 -12.94 15.40
N ASP A 9 -23.78 -14.14 15.35
CA ASP A 9 -22.34 -14.34 15.26
C ASP A 9 -21.87 -13.86 13.88
N LEU A 10 -21.61 -12.55 13.79
CA LEU A 10 -21.13 -11.87 12.60
C LEU A 10 -19.64 -12.11 12.35
N GLU A 11 -18.91 -12.73 13.30
CA GLU A 11 -17.49 -13.06 13.16
C GLU A 11 -17.25 -14.23 12.19
N ASN A 12 -18.27 -15.06 11.96
CA ASN A 12 -18.18 -16.26 11.12
C ASN A 12 -18.62 -16.08 9.66
N ILE A 13 -18.86 -14.85 9.19
CA ILE A 13 -19.17 -14.61 7.77
C ILE A 13 -17.87 -14.68 6.95
N SER A 14 -17.69 -15.79 6.22
CA SER A 14 -16.57 -15.97 5.31
C SER A 14 -16.72 -15.11 4.06
N LEU A 15 -16.05 -13.96 4.04
CA LEU A 15 -15.98 -13.08 2.87
C LEU A 15 -14.82 -13.48 1.96
N LYS A 16 -15.15 -13.87 0.73
CA LYS A 16 -14.18 -14.09 -0.35
C LYS A 16 -14.20 -12.90 -1.32
N LYS A 17 -13.10 -12.67 -2.02
CA LYS A 17 -12.95 -11.51 -2.94
C LYS A 17 -14.04 -11.50 -4.02
N GLU A 18 -14.47 -12.69 -4.45
CA GLU A 18 -15.52 -12.93 -5.44
C GLU A 18 -16.90 -12.43 -4.99
N CYS A 19 -17.13 -12.32 -3.67
CA CYS A 19 -18.35 -11.75 -3.11
C CYS A 19 -18.49 -10.25 -3.44
N LEU A 20 -17.39 -9.57 -3.78
CA LEU A 20 -17.39 -8.16 -4.19
C LEU A 20 -17.63 -7.94 -5.69
N HIS A 21 -17.80 -9.03 -6.46
CA HIS A 21 -18.16 -8.92 -7.88
C HIS A 21 -19.52 -8.21 -8.05
N GLU A 22 -19.72 -7.50 -9.16
CA GLU A 22 -20.92 -6.70 -9.40
C GLU A 22 -22.23 -7.52 -9.45
N ASP A 23 -22.13 -8.80 -9.77
CA ASP A 23 -23.27 -9.74 -9.74
C ASP A 23 -23.67 -10.14 -8.32
N ASN A 24 -22.73 -10.07 -7.37
CA ASN A 24 -22.92 -10.53 -5.99
C ASN A 24 -23.07 -9.37 -5.00
N CYS A 25 -22.54 -8.18 -5.34
CA CYS A 25 -22.49 -7.02 -4.45
C CYS A 25 -23.27 -5.84 -5.03
N ARG A 26 -24.38 -5.50 -4.37
CA ARG A 26 -25.22 -4.36 -4.74
C ARG A 26 -25.00 -3.19 -3.78
N VAL A 27 -24.54 -2.06 -4.30
CA VAL A 27 -24.52 -0.79 -3.57
C VAL A 27 -25.94 -0.30 -3.30
N VAL A 28 -26.22 0.06 -2.05
CA VAL A 28 -27.54 0.55 -1.60
C VAL A 28 -27.56 2.06 -1.52
N LEU A 29 -26.66 2.65 -0.71
CA LEU A 29 -26.57 4.10 -0.48
C LEU A 29 -25.30 4.45 0.31
N GLN A 30 -25.03 5.75 0.44
CA GLN A 30 -24.02 6.29 1.34
C GLN A 30 -24.62 6.57 2.72
N LEU A 31 -23.99 6.06 3.78
CA LEU A 31 -24.36 6.31 5.18
C LEU A 31 -23.44 7.36 5.80
N TYR A 32 -24.03 8.40 6.38
CA TYR A 32 -23.35 9.47 7.13
C TYR A 32 -22.18 10.16 6.42
N LYS A 33 -22.09 10.03 5.08
CA LYS A 33 -20.94 10.46 4.27
C LYS A 33 -19.60 9.83 4.73
N LYS A 34 -19.67 8.59 5.23
CA LYS A 34 -18.52 7.85 5.76
C LYS A 34 -18.46 6.41 5.28
N PHE A 35 -19.63 5.80 5.11
CA PHE A 35 -19.74 4.40 4.76
C PHE A 35 -20.56 4.21 3.51
N ILE A 36 -20.25 3.14 2.77
CA ILE A 36 -21.05 2.66 1.65
C ILE A 36 -21.78 1.43 2.16
N LEU A 37 -23.11 1.47 2.12
CA LEU A 37 -23.95 0.33 2.48
C LEU A 37 -24.08 -0.58 1.26
N VAL A 38 -23.76 -1.86 1.43
CA VAL A 38 -23.83 -2.87 0.36
C VAL A 38 -24.62 -4.08 0.83
N VAL A 39 -25.27 -4.75 -0.12
CA VAL A 39 -25.85 -6.08 0.08
C VAL A 39 -25.04 -7.06 -0.72
N ILE A 40 -24.50 -8.07 -0.05
CA ILE A 40 -23.67 -9.12 -0.64
C ILE A 40 -24.45 -10.43 -0.58
N GLU A 41 -24.62 -11.05 -1.75
CA GLU A 41 -25.25 -12.36 -1.93
C GLU A 41 -24.16 -13.40 -2.21
N SER A 42 -24.06 -14.43 -1.37
CA SER A 42 -23.04 -15.48 -1.50
C SER A 42 -23.52 -16.78 -0.87
N GLU A 43 -23.33 -17.89 -1.56
CA GLU A 43 -23.65 -19.24 -1.07
C GLU A 43 -25.08 -19.38 -0.50
N GLY A 44 -26.05 -18.69 -1.12
CA GLY A 44 -27.46 -18.69 -0.69
C GLY A 44 -27.78 -17.78 0.51
N THR A 45 -26.78 -17.09 1.06
CA THR A 45 -26.96 -16.08 2.11
C THR A 45 -26.97 -14.68 1.51
N LYS A 46 -27.69 -13.78 2.17
CA LYS A 46 -27.79 -12.37 1.78
C LYS A 46 -27.43 -11.52 2.98
N ASN A 47 -26.31 -10.82 2.93
CA ASN A 47 -25.77 -10.08 4.06
C ASN A 47 -25.77 -8.59 3.76
N LEU A 48 -26.24 -7.79 4.71
CA LEU A 48 -26.05 -6.35 4.70
C LEU A 48 -24.68 -6.06 5.33
N MET A 49 -23.85 -5.28 4.62
CA MET A 49 -22.51 -4.94 5.07
C MET A 49 -22.22 -3.46 4.85
N ILE A 50 -21.25 -2.95 5.59
CA ILE A 50 -20.74 -1.59 5.40
C ILE A 50 -19.30 -1.64 4.92
N ILE A 51 -18.98 -0.72 4.02
CA ILE A 51 -17.62 -0.46 3.55
C ILE A 51 -17.22 0.92 4.06
N ASP A 52 -16.09 1.02 4.75
CA ASP A 52 -15.50 2.32 5.09
C ASP A 52 -14.96 2.97 3.81
N GLN A 53 -15.54 4.11 3.43
CA GLN A 53 -15.22 4.75 2.15
C GLN A 53 -13.76 5.21 2.08
N HIS A 54 -13.20 5.66 3.21
CA HIS A 54 -11.82 6.13 3.30
C HIS A 54 -10.86 4.94 3.22
N ALA A 55 -11.12 3.90 4.01
CA ALA A 55 -10.31 2.67 4.01
C ALA A 55 -10.31 1.99 2.63
N CYS A 56 -11.46 1.95 1.97
CA CYS A 56 -11.64 1.41 0.63
C CYS A 56 -10.81 2.17 -0.40
N ASP A 57 -10.95 3.49 -0.44
CA ASP A 57 -10.22 4.32 -1.38
C ASP A 57 -8.70 4.32 -1.12
N GLU A 58 -8.29 4.33 0.16
CA GLU A 58 -6.88 4.18 0.55
C GLU A 58 -6.29 2.86 0.02
N ARG A 59 -7.01 1.74 0.15
CA ARG A 59 -6.59 0.43 -0.37
C ARG A 59 -6.48 0.42 -1.89
N ILE A 60 -7.46 0.96 -2.61
CA ILE A 60 -7.41 1.06 -4.07
C ILE A 60 -6.19 1.88 -4.50
N LYS A 61 -5.98 3.04 -3.87
CA LYS A 61 -4.88 3.95 -4.20
C LYS A 61 -3.51 3.35 -3.90
N VAL A 62 -3.34 2.70 -2.74
CA VAL A 62 -2.04 2.15 -2.36
C VAL A 62 -1.59 1.04 -3.31
N GLU A 63 -2.51 0.15 -3.71
CA GLU A 63 -2.19 -0.92 -4.65
C GLU A 63 -1.88 -0.38 -6.05
N ASN A 64 -2.66 0.59 -6.54
CA ASN A 64 -2.38 1.25 -7.82
C ASN A 64 -1.02 1.95 -7.82
N LEU A 65 -0.63 2.57 -6.70
CA LEU A 65 0.68 3.21 -6.56
C LEU A 65 1.82 2.19 -6.55
N TYR A 66 1.66 1.05 -5.86
CA TYR A 66 2.67 -0.03 -5.91
C TYR A 66 2.80 -0.62 -7.32
N MET A 67 1.68 -0.89 -7.99
CA MET A 67 1.68 -1.36 -9.37
C MET A 67 2.42 -0.38 -10.27
N THR A 68 2.05 0.91 -10.22
CA THR A 68 2.68 1.95 -11.03
C THR A 68 4.18 2.04 -10.76
N PHE A 69 4.58 2.08 -9.49
CA PHE A 69 5.98 2.18 -9.11
C PHE A 69 6.80 0.98 -9.60
N LEU A 70 6.29 -0.25 -9.41
CA LEU A 70 6.98 -1.46 -9.84
C LEU A 70 7.08 -1.53 -11.37
N HIS A 71 6.04 -1.15 -12.12
CA HIS A 71 6.14 -0.99 -13.57
C HIS A 71 7.29 -0.05 -13.96
N GLN A 72 7.42 1.11 -13.30
CA GLN A 72 8.52 2.04 -13.57
C GLN A 72 9.90 1.45 -13.24
N VAL A 73 10.02 0.67 -12.14
CA VAL A 73 11.28 -0.02 -11.78
C VAL A 73 11.75 -0.96 -12.87
N TYR A 74 10.84 -1.64 -13.58
CA TYR A 74 11.19 -2.57 -14.65
C TYR A 74 11.37 -1.89 -16.02
N ASP A 75 10.61 -0.83 -16.30
CA ASP A 75 10.50 -0.26 -17.65
C ASP A 75 11.35 1.01 -17.85
N THR A 76 11.83 1.65 -16.78
CA THR A 76 12.47 2.98 -16.84
C THR A 76 13.67 3.12 -15.89
N ASP A 77 14.57 4.06 -16.19
CA ASP A 77 15.58 4.50 -15.23
C ASP A 77 14.96 5.56 -14.30
N LEU A 78 14.83 5.21 -13.02
CA LEU A 78 14.21 6.06 -12.01
C LEU A 78 15.16 7.10 -11.42
N ARG A 79 16.45 7.10 -11.77
CA ARG A 79 17.44 7.99 -11.16
C ARG A 79 17.24 9.44 -11.61
N VAL A 80 16.80 10.29 -10.68
CA VAL A 80 16.75 11.74 -10.89
C VAL A 80 17.87 12.40 -10.10
N LYS A 81 18.73 13.14 -10.80
CA LYS A 81 19.88 13.83 -10.20
C LYS A 81 19.41 14.94 -9.25
N LEU A 82 19.94 14.95 -8.04
CA LEU A 82 19.65 15.98 -7.06
C LEU A 82 20.40 17.28 -7.38
N ALA A 83 19.75 18.42 -7.12
CA ALA A 83 20.40 19.72 -7.22
C ALA A 83 21.52 19.87 -6.17
N GLN A 84 21.33 19.27 -5.00
CA GLN A 84 22.32 19.19 -3.93
C GLN A 84 22.37 17.74 -3.42
N PRO A 85 23.55 17.08 -3.43
CA PRO A 85 23.71 15.76 -2.86
C PRO A 85 23.37 15.73 -1.36
N PHE A 86 22.90 14.59 -0.89
CA PHE A 86 22.61 14.37 0.53
C PHE A 86 23.73 13.58 1.20
N ASP A 87 24.34 14.17 2.23
CA ASP A 87 25.43 13.55 2.98
C ASP A 87 24.92 12.46 3.93
N LEU A 88 25.43 11.26 3.74
CA LEU A 88 25.16 10.10 4.56
C LEU A 88 26.47 9.67 5.25
N SER A 89 26.54 9.87 6.56
CA SER A 89 27.65 9.34 7.38
C SER A 89 27.34 7.91 7.81
N VAL A 90 28.21 6.98 7.39
CA VAL A 90 28.09 5.54 7.61
C VAL A 90 29.45 4.96 8.02
N PRO A 91 29.50 3.90 8.84
CA PRO A 91 30.73 3.15 9.10
C PRO A 91 31.26 2.47 7.82
N GLY A 92 32.57 2.16 7.78
CA GLY A 92 33.22 1.59 6.60
C GLY A 92 32.60 0.27 6.10
N GLU A 93 32.18 -0.61 7.01
CA GLU A 93 31.50 -1.87 6.65
C GLU A 93 30.20 -1.64 5.86
N GLU A 94 29.43 -0.60 6.21
CA GLU A 94 28.20 -0.25 5.49
C GLU A 94 28.48 0.30 4.08
N ILE A 95 29.63 0.95 3.87
CA ILE A 95 30.08 1.43 2.54
C ILE A 95 30.34 0.25 1.61
N GLU A 96 30.97 -0.82 2.13
CA GLU A 96 31.21 -2.04 1.36
C GLU A 96 29.90 -2.68 0.89
N TYR A 97 28.92 -2.82 1.79
CA TYR A 97 27.61 -3.36 1.44
C TYR A 97 26.82 -2.44 0.49
N LEU A 98 26.84 -1.12 0.73
CA LEU A 98 26.23 -0.15 -0.20
C LEU A 98 26.80 -0.35 -1.60
N THR A 99 28.12 -0.41 -1.72
CA THR A 99 28.81 -0.60 -2.99
C THR A 99 28.45 -1.95 -3.64
N ALA A 100 28.44 -3.03 -2.85
CA ALA A 100 28.07 -4.37 -3.33
C ALA A 100 26.61 -4.44 -3.84
N PHE A 101 25.69 -3.76 -3.16
CA PHE A 101 24.28 -3.72 -3.52
C PHE A 101 23.87 -2.53 -4.38
N ARG A 102 24.83 -1.75 -4.91
CA ARG A 102 24.56 -0.59 -5.77
C ARG A 102 23.58 -0.88 -6.92
N PRO A 103 23.64 -2.02 -7.64
CA PRO A 103 22.66 -2.33 -8.67
C PRO A 103 21.21 -2.42 -8.16
N ASN A 104 21.01 -2.87 -6.91
CA ASN A 104 19.70 -2.90 -6.27
C ASN A 104 19.19 -1.48 -5.99
N PHE A 105 20.01 -0.62 -5.38
CA PHE A 105 19.65 0.78 -5.14
C PHE A 105 19.34 1.53 -6.44
N ASN A 106 20.16 1.32 -7.48
CA ASN A 106 19.96 1.93 -8.79
C ASN A 106 18.61 1.55 -9.41
N SER A 107 18.15 0.29 -9.26
CA SER A 107 16.81 -0.12 -9.74
C SER A 107 15.67 0.65 -9.09
N PHE A 108 15.88 1.20 -7.89
CA PHE A 108 14.92 2.04 -7.18
C PHE A 108 15.16 3.53 -7.37
N GLY A 109 16.05 3.93 -8.29
CA GLY A 109 16.39 5.32 -8.55
C GLY A 109 17.33 5.95 -7.51
N ILE A 110 17.88 5.16 -6.58
CA ILE A 110 18.80 5.63 -5.53
C ILE A 110 20.23 5.38 -6.01
N ASP A 111 21.01 6.44 -6.19
CA ASP A 111 22.42 6.34 -6.59
C ASP A 111 23.27 7.28 -5.73
N PHE A 112 24.55 6.93 -5.57
CA PHE A 112 25.44 7.60 -4.62
C PHE A 112 26.91 7.57 -5.02
N GLU A 113 27.69 8.46 -4.44
CA GLU A 113 29.14 8.52 -4.58
C GLU A 113 29.79 8.22 -3.23
N THR A 114 30.88 7.47 -3.24
CA THR A 114 31.63 7.08 -2.03
C THR A 114 32.94 7.82 -1.99
N HIS A 115 33.27 8.42 -0.84
CA HIS A 115 34.57 9.04 -0.60
C HIS A 115 35.36 8.16 0.37
N GLU A 116 36.30 7.39 -0.16
CA GLU A 116 37.11 6.44 0.62
C GLU A 116 37.93 7.12 1.73
N THR A 117 38.23 8.41 1.57
CA THR A 117 39.10 9.17 2.48
C THR A 117 38.41 9.65 3.76
N ASP A 118 37.09 9.83 3.77
CA ASP A 118 36.37 10.44 4.90
C ASP A 118 35.18 9.60 5.43
N GLY A 119 34.94 8.42 4.83
CA GLY A 119 33.85 7.53 5.23
C GLY A 119 32.47 8.11 4.95
N ARG A 120 32.36 9.05 4.00
CA ARG A 120 31.08 9.65 3.60
C ARG A 120 30.55 9.04 2.32
N VAL A 121 29.23 8.92 2.29
CA VAL A 121 28.46 8.57 1.10
C VAL A 121 27.59 9.76 0.74
N HIS A 122 27.67 10.23 -0.50
CA HIS A 122 26.79 11.29 -1.00
C HIS A 122 25.71 10.67 -1.86
N ILE A 123 24.46 10.74 -1.42
CA ILE A 123 23.33 10.36 -2.26
C ILE A 123 23.18 11.43 -3.35
N THR A 124 23.39 11.04 -4.60
CA THR A 124 23.40 11.96 -5.76
C THR A 124 22.13 11.85 -6.58
N HIS A 125 21.44 10.71 -6.53
CA HIS A 125 20.19 10.49 -7.24
C HIS A 125 19.15 9.85 -6.33
N LEU A 126 17.90 10.28 -6.51
CA LEU A 126 16.73 9.70 -5.87
C LEU A 126 15.62 9.58 -6.91
N PRO A 127 14.68 8.63 -6.76
CA PRO A 127 13.47 8.64 -7.58
C PRO A 127 12.61 9.86 -7.23
N GLU A 128 11.87 10.38 -8.21
CA GLU A 128 10.99 11.55 -8.04
C GLU A 128 10.03 11.40 -6.84
N LEU A 129 9.56 10.16 -6.61
CA LEU A 129 8.74 9.77 -5.46
C LEU A 129 9.32 10.25 -4.12
N LEU A 130 10.64 10.24 -3.96
CA LEU A 130 11.32 10.51 -2.70
C LEU A 130 11.82 11.96 -2.56
N ILE A 131 12.06 12.66 -3.67
CA ILE A 131 12.64 14.02 -3.67
C ILE A 131 11.84 14.99 -2.80
N GLY A 132 10.50 15.00 -2.95
CA GLY A 132 9.63 15.93 -2.22
C GLY A 132 9.53 15.68 -0.70
N LYS A 133 9.90 14.48 -0.21
CA LYS A 133 9.88 14.16 1.22
C LYS A 133 11.25 14.34 1.89
N ILE A 134 12.33 14.04 1.18
CA ILE A 134 13.67 13.96 1.76
C ILE A 134 14.25 15.33 2.12
N ALA A 135 13.82 16.40 1.45
CA ALA A 135 14.22 17.77 1.79
C ALA A 135 13.99 18.12 3.28
N ASN A 136 13.08 17.42 3.97
CA ASN A 136 12.73 17.67 5.36
C ASN A 136 13.15 16.55 6.34
N ASP A 137 13.62 15.38 5.87
CA ASP A 137 13.89 14.24 6.76
C ASP A 137 15.11 13.39 6.36
N ALA A 138 16.26 14.04 6.45
CA ALA A 138 17.60 13.48 6.34
C ALA A 138 17.83 12.21 7.17
N LYS A 139 17.36 12.21 8.42
CA LYS A 139 17.60 11.13 9.39
C LYS A 139 16.81 9.89 9.01
N PHE A 140 15.58 10.07 8.57
CA PHE A 140 14.74 8.99 8.12
C PHE A 140 15.29 8.33 6.86
N LEU A 141 15.72 9.11 5.85
CA LEU A 141 16.39 8.54 4.67
C LEU A 141 17.59 7.67 5.06
N ARG A 142 18.43 8.18 5.96
CA ARG A 142 19.58 7.42 6.48
C ARG A 142 19.15 6.11 7.11
N ALA A 143 18.21 6.15 8.05
CA ALA A 143 17.73 4.96 8.73
C ALA A 143 17.16 3.92 7.74
N SER A 144 16.38 4.35 6.75
CA SER A 144 15.80 3.47 5.75
C SER A 144 16.82 2.87 4.78
N ILE A 145 17.81 3.64 4.34
CA ILE A 145 18.90 3.11 3.50
C ILE A 145 19.67 2.04 4.27
N LEU A 146 20.08 2.33 5.51
CA LEU A 146 20.82 1.38 6.33
C LEU A 146 20.01 0.14 6.66
N GLN A 147 18.72 0.30 6.99
CA GLN A 147 17.83 -0.85 7.20
C GLN A 147 17.77 -1.73 5.95
N HIS A 148 17.68 -1.14 4.76
CA HIS A 148 17.62 -1.90 3.51
C HIS A 148 18.95 -2.61 3.20
N VAL A 149 20.10 -1.97 3.48
CA VAL A 149 21.42 -2.60 3.41
C VAL A 149 21.46 -3.87 4.27
N TRP A 150 21.03 -3.76 5.54
CA TRP A 150 21.01 -4.90 6.47
C TRP A 150 20.02 -5.99 6.04
N ASP A 151 18.85 -5.61 5.54
CA ASP A 151 17.88 -6.58 5.03
C ASP A 151 18.41 -7.38 3.83
N LEU A 152 19.21 -6.75 2.97
CA LEU A 152 19.88 -7.42 1.85
C LEU A 152 21.04 -8.30 2.34
N ALA A 153 21.91 -7.79 3.20
CA ALA A 153 23.06 -8.52 3.75
C ALA A 153 22.61 -9.79 4.51
N LEU A 154 21.50 -9.69 5.25
CA LEU A 154 20.90 -10.81 6.00
C LEU A 154 19.94 -11.66 5.15
N HIS A 155 19.87 -11.44 3.84
CA HIS A 155 19.03 -12.21 2.91
C HIS A 155 17.53 -12.20 3.27
N ARG A 156 17.06 -11.15 3.95
CA ARG A 156 15.64 -10.92 4.24
C ARG A 156 14.89 -10.39 3.02
N LYS A 157 15.61 -9.68 2.14
CA LYS A 157 15.13 -9.16 0.86
C LYS A 157 15.99 -9.66 -0.28
N SER A 158 15.40 -9.79 -1.46
CA SER A 158 16.14 -10.13 -2.67
C SER A 158 16.95 -8.93 -3.18
N ALA A 159 18.24 -9.15 -3.42
CA ALA A 159 19.11 -8.15 -4.05
C ALA A 159 18.77 -7.90 -5.54
N LYS A 160 18.03 -8.81 -6.19
CA LYS A 160 17.59 -8.65 -7.59
C LYS A 160 16.08 -8.75 -7.68
N LEU A 161 15.45 -7.74 -8.27
CA LEU A 161 14.05 -7.81 -8.67
C LEU A 161 13.96 -8.57 -9.99
N THR A 162 13.83 -9.90 -9.89
CA THR A 162 13.55 -10.77 -11.04
C THR A 162 12.03 -10.86 -11.28
N GLY A 163 11.61 -11.38 -12.43
CA GLY A 163 10.19 -11.61 -12.75
C GLY A 163 9.58 -10.45 -13.55
N SER A 164 8.26 -10.30 -13.43
CA SER A 164 7.46 -9.33 -14.20
C SER A 164 6.80 -8.30 -13.28
N PRO A 165 6.53 -7.07 -13.77
CA PRO A 165 5.64 -6.12 -13.10
C PRO A 165 4.26 -6.72 -12.73
N ALA A 166 3.79 -7.75 -13.45
CA ALA A 166 2.55 -8.43 -13.15
C ALA A 166 2.54 -9.08 -11.74
N ASP A 167 3.72 -9.48 -11.24
CA ASP A 167 3.90 -10.10 -9.92
C ASP A 167 4.09 -9.06 -8.80
N TRP A 168 3.68 -7.81 -9.04
CA TRP A 168 3.98 -6.66 -8.19
C TRP A 168 3.77 -6.93 -6.71
N PHE A 169 2.67 -7.61 -6.35
CA PHE A 169 2.26 -7.87 -4.97
C PHE A 169 3.32 -8.67 -4.20
N GLN A 170 3.96 -9.64 -4.85
CA GLN A 170 4.99 -10.47 -4.25
C GLN A 170 6.33 -9.73 -4.12
N LYS A 171 6.54 -8.68 -4.91
CA LYS A 171 7.76 -7.87 -4.97
C LYS A 171 7.77 -6.72 -3.97
N ILE A 172 6.61 -6.31 -3.45
CA ILE A 172 6.52 -5.23 -2.45
C ILE A 172 7.45 -5.47 -1.26
N LYS A 173 7.57 -6.73 -0.79
CA LYS A 173 8.43 -7.09 0.35
C LYS A 173 9.91 -6.77 0.14
N ASP A 174 10.36 -6.75 -1.10
CA ASP A 174 11.76 -6.50 -1.48
C ASP A 174 12.04 -4.99 -1.65
N LEU A 175 11.02 -4.13 -1.54
CA LEU A 175 11.18 -2.69 -1.63
C LEU A 175 11.86 -2.11 -0.38
N PRO A 176 12.66 -1.03 -0.52
CA PRO A 176 13.11 -0.23 0.61
C PRO A 176 11.93 0.32 1.42
N SER A 177 12.06 0.34 2.76
CA SER A 177 10.98 0.81 3.65
C SER A 177 10.55 2.24 3.35
N ILE A 178 11.51 3.12 3.04
CA ILE A 178 11.26 4.50 2.63
C ILE A 178 10.26 4.61 1.47
N ILE A 179 10.39 3.75 0.45
CA ILE A 179 9.48 3.74 -0.71
C ILE A 179 8.08 3.28 -0.28
N MET A 180 7.99 2.19 0.48
CA MET A 180 6.72 1.69 1.00
C MET A 180 5.99 2.75 1.84
N GLU A 181 6.71 3.42 2.74
CA GLU A 181 6.16 4.46 3.61
C GLU A 181 5.72 5.71 2.84
N VAL A 182 6.47 6.12 1.81
CA VAL A 182 6.07 7.24 0.95
C VAL A 182 4.82 6.88 0.14
N ILE A 183 4.73 5.66 -0.41
CA ILE A 183 3.56 5.18 -1.13
C ILE A 183 2.33 5.13 -0.22
N ASN A 184 2.45 4.51 0.96
CA ASN A 184 1.36 4.44 1.94
C ASN A 184 0.90 5.84 2.37
N SER A 185 1.85 6.74 2.65
CA SER A 185 1.58 8.13 3.02
C SER A 185 0.94 8.93 1.88
N LYS A 186 1.26 8.63 0.61
CA LYS A 186 0.65 9.27 -0.56
C LYS A 186 -0.77 8.76 -0.79
N ALA A 187 -1.01 7.46 -0.62
CA ALA A 187 -2.34 6.86 -0.69
C ALA A 187 -3.29 7.47 0.35
N CYS A 188 -2.87 7.50 1.62
CA CYS A 188 -3.67 8.03 2.73
C CYS A 188 -4.03 9.51 2.53
N ARG A 189 -3.06 10.36 2.17
CA ARG A 189 -3.29 11.81 1.98
C ARG A 189 -4.12 12.17 0.76
N SER A 190 -4.20 11.28 -0.22
CA SER A 190 -5.01 11.50 -1.42
C SER A 190 -6.35 10.80 -1.37
N ALA A 191 -6.60 9.94 -0.38
CA ALA A 191 -7.85 9.21 -0.22
C ALA A 191 -9.03 10.15 0.09
N ILE A 192 -10.22 9.72 -0.33
CA ILE A 192 -11.51 10.35 0.01
C ILE A 192 -11.59 10.53 1.53
N MET A 193 -12.03 11.69 1.96
CA MET A 193 -12.15 12.03 3.37
C MET A 193 -13.53 11.63 3.92
N PHE A 194 -13.61 11.52 5.25
CA PHE A 194 -14.90 11.46 5.91
C PHE A 194 -15.64 12.79 5.73
N GLY A 195 -16.92 12.70 5.34
CA GLY A 195 -17.74 13.87 5.05
C GLY A 195 -17.93 14.14 3.56
N ASP A 196 -17.14 13.49 2.69
CA ASP A 196 -17.29 13.62 1.24
C ASP A 196 -18.57 12.92 0.78
N LEU A 197 -19.37 13.61 -0.01
CA LEU A 197 -20.57 13.05 -0.64
C LEU A 197 -20.16 12.24 -1.88
N LEU A 198 -20.64 11.01 -1.99
CA LEU A 198 -20.37 10.14 -3.13
C LEU A 198 -21.65 9.92 -3.93
N GLU A 199 -21.56 10.05 -5.26
CA GLU A 199 -22.64 9.63 -6.13
C GLU A 199 -22.74 8.10 -6.18
N MET A 200 -23.91 7.58 -6.56
CA MET A 200 -24.11 6.13 -6.69
C MET A 200 -23.06 5.48 -7.60
N LYS A 201 -22.72 6.16 -8.71
CA LYS A 201 -21.73 5.70 -9.67
C LYS A 201 -20.33 5.62 -9.05
N ASP A 202 -19.95 6.58 -8.22
CA ASP A 202 -18.64 6.58 -7.54
C ASP A 202 -18.54 5.42 -6.55
N MET A 203 -19.59 5.21 -5.76
CA MET A 203 -19.64 4.08 -4.82
C MET A 203 -19.55 2.73 -5.55
N GLN A 204 -20.27 2.57 -6.66
CA GLN A 204 -20.20 1.37 -7.50
C GLN A 204 -18.80 1.15 -8.08
N ASN A 205 -18.17 2.22 -8.59
CA ASN A 205 -16.81 2.16 -9.11
C ASN A 205 -15.78 1.83 -8.02
N MET A 206 -15.96 2.34 -6.81
CA MET A 206 -15.12 2.01 -5.66
C MET A 206 -15.22 0.53 -5.31
N VAL A 207 -16.42 -0.02 -5.19
CA VAL A 207 -16.62 -1.47 -4.94
C VAL A 207 -15.98 -2.31 -6.05
N LYS A 208 -16.20 -1.94 -7.31
CA LYS A 208 -15.61 -2.63 -8.47
C LYS A 208 -14.09 -2.55 -8.49
N SER A 209 -13.51 -1.46 -8.01
CA SER A 209 -12.06 -1.28 -7.92
C SER A 209 -11.49 -2.06 -6.75
N LEU A 210 -12.16 -2.04 -5.60
CA LEU A 210 -11.80 -2.82 -4.42
C LEU A 210 -11.82 -4.32 -4.72
N HIS A 211 -12.81 -4.80 -5.48
CA HIS A 211 -12.85 -6.18 -5.95
C HIS A 211 -11.61 -6.58 -6.78
N ARG A 212 -10.87 -5.65 -7.40
CA ARG A 212 -9.65 -5.98 -8.15
C ARG A 212 -8.42 -6.05 -7.25
N CYS A 213 -8.45 -5.39 -6.09
CA CYS A 213 -7.32 -5.35 -5.15
C CYS A 213 -6.93 -6.74 -4.64
N GLN A 214 -5.65 -6.93 -4.35
CA GLN A 214 -5.11 -8.15 -3.73
C GLN A 214 -5.58 -8.28 -2.28
N LEU A 215 -5.73 -7.16 -1.56
CA LEU A 215 -6.11 -7.13 -0.15
C LEU A 215 -7.39 -6.30 0.10
N PRO A 216 -8.55 -6.70 -0.44
CA PRO A 216 -9.77 -5.88 -0.42
C PRO A 216 -10.39 -5.71 0.98
N PHE A 217 -10.00 -6.53 1.95
CA PHE A 217 -10.62 -6.54 3.28
C PHE A 217 -9.82 -5.77 4.34
N GLN A 218 -8.66 -5.21 4.00
CA GLN A 218 -7.83 -4.43 4.91
C GLN A 218 -7.32 -3.15 4.25
N CYS A 219 -7.29 -2.02 4.96
CA CYS A 219 -6.67 -0.79 4.46
C CYS A 219 -5.13 -0.89 4.46
N ALA A 220 -4.42 0.16 4.02
CA ALA A 220 -2.95 0.16 4.00
C ALA A 220 -2.33 0.01 5.41
N HIS A 221 -3.11 0.33 6.45
CA HIS A 221 -2.73 0.28 7.86
C HIS A 221 -3.33 -0.91 8.63
N GLY A 222 -3.97 -1.86 7.94
CA GLY A 222 -4.50 -3.09 8.54
C GLY A 222 -5.91 -2.99 9.16
N ARG A 223 -6.60 -1.85 9.02
CA ARG A 223 -8.00 -1.74 9.48
C ARG A 223 -8.94 -2.48 8.53
N PRO A 224 -10.02 -3.12 9.02
CA PRO A 224 -11.02 -3.72 8.15
C PRO A 224 -11.61 -2.70 7.18
N THR A 225 -11.70 -3.07 5.91
CA THR A 225 -12.35 -2.22 4.88
C THR A 225 -13.86 -2.47 4.80
N ILE A 226 -14.28 -3.70 5.11
CA ILE A 226 -15.66 -4.16 5.04
C ILE A 226 -16.02 -4.83 6.36
N THR A 227 -17.23 -4.60 6.86
CA THR A 227 -17.72 -5.23 8.09
C THR A 227 -19.18 -5.65 7.91
N PRO A 228 -19.55 -6.88 8.29
CA PRO A 228 -20.93 -7.33 8.24
C PRO A 228 -21.79 -6.61 9.29
N LEU A 229 -23.04 -6.29 8.94
CA LEU A 229 -24.02 -5.72 9.85
C LEU A 229 -25.11 -6.71 10.24
N VAL A 230 -25.70 -7.40 9.27
CA VAL A 230 -26.81 -8.32 9.50
C VAL A 230 -26.93 -9.34 8.38
N ASP A 231 -27.27 -10.58 8.76
CA ASP A 231 -27.71 -11.63 7.84
C ASP A 231 -29.21 -11.46 7.54
N LEU A 232 -29.54 -11.16 6.28
CA LEU A 232 -30.89 -10.95 5.79
C LEU A 232 -31.57 -12.26 5.35
N SER A 233 -30.86 -13.39 5.33
CA SER A 233 -31.43 -14.69 4.97
C SER A 233 -32.31 -15.30 6.08
N LYS A 234 -32.13 -14.84 7.32
CA LYS A 234 -32.85 -15.33 8.51
C LYS A 234 -34.17 -14.59 8.82
N GLN A 235 -34.75 -13.91 7.85
CA GLN A 235 -36.08 -13.31 8.04
C GLN A 235 -37.15 -14.41 7.94
N ASN A 236 -37.63 -14.85 9.12
CA ASN A 236 -38.89 -15.55 9.27
C ASN A 236 -40.05 -14.75 8.68
#